data_AF-A0A4Y9T9U1-F1
#
_entry.id   AF-A0A4Y9T9U1-F1
#
_cell.length_a   1.000
_cell.length_b   1.000
_cell.length_c   1.000
_cell.angle_alpha   90.00
_cell.angle_beta   90.00
_cell.angle_gamma   90.00
#
_symmetry.space_group_name_H-M   'P 1'
#
loop_
_entity.id
_entity.type
_entity.pdbx_description
1 polymer ?
#
loop_
_entity_poly.entity_id
_entity_poly.type
_entity_poly.pdbx_seq_one_letter_code
_entity_poly.pdbx_strand_id
1 'polypeptide(L)'
;MKTGFINSVVFAGAVLLAGCATTPTTTPALDQARADYVAANNQPQVAQYAPLEFKQATDALDAANQAAARRESLDTIDRLAYIAKQRIATAQEVARAKAAEADMANAAHQRDQVRLQARTLEAERARADAAAAQDQAAAARQQAQDAQAQAAMAQEQNRLMAERAAQLEVLLVELHATKTERGYVVTIGDVLFATDKATLTPAGMSTLRKLAMAMAQNPDRTVLVEGFTDSTGTAAHNQELSERRAAAVAAALADLGVARERISMRAYGKAYPVAPNDTAANRQLNRRVEIVLSNQGAPIPPRAAMR
;
A
#
# COMPACT_ATOMS: atom_id res chain seq x y z
N MET A 1 103.66 84.84 60.90
CA MET A 1 104.56 85.72 60.11
C MET A 1 105.40 84.87 59.18
N LYS A 2 105.67 85.38 57.97
CA LYS A 2 106.59 84.89 56.92
C LYS A 2 106.02 83.93 55.86
N THR A 3 105.37 84.59 54.91
CA THR A 3 105.55 84.53 53.45
C THR A 3 106.68 83.67 52.86
N GLY A 4 106.37 82.99 51.76
CA GLY A 4 107.31 82.55 50.73
C GLY A 4 106.59 82.19 49.42
N PHE A 5 106.59 83.13 48.47
CA PHE A 5 106.21 82.94 47.06
C PHE A 5 107.27 82.10 46.31
N ILE A 6 106.89 81.43 45.21
CA ILE A 6 107.48 81.52 43.84
C ILE A 6 107.21 80.26 42.96
N ASN A 7 106.59 80.52 41.80
CA ASN A 7 106.66 79.95 40.43
C ASN A 7 106.38 78.48 40.05
N SER A 8 105.26 78.34 39.31
CA SER A 8 105.13 77.89 37.90
C SER A 8 106.07 76.82 37.33
N VAL A 9 105.51 75.66 36.94
CA VAL A 9 105.77 75.01 35.64
C VAL A 9 104.50 74.26 35.19
N VAL A 10 104.04 74.60 33.98
CA VAL A 10 102.99 73.92 33.19
C VAL A 10 103.55 72.60 32.66
N PHE A 11 102.84 71.49 32.86
CA PHE A 11 103.10 70.22 32.16
C PHE A 11 101.85 69.80 31.39
N ALA A 12 101.90 69.95 30.07
CA ALA A 12 100.90 69.45 29.14
C ALA A 12 101.05 67.92 29.03
N GLY A 13 100.16 67.17 29.66
CA GLY A 13 100.05 65.72 29.50
C GLY A 13 99.23 65.38 28.27
N ALA A 14 99.87 64.86 27.23
CA ALA A 14 99.21 64.30 26.06
C ALA A 14 98.43 63.03 26.46
N VAL A 15 97.11 63.10 26.43
CA VAL A 15 96.21 61.96 26.59
C VAL A 15 96.16 61.21 25.26
N LEU A 16 96.93 60.12 25.15
CA LEU A 16 96.75 59.13 24.10
C LEU A 16 95.54 58.25 24.46
N LEU A 17 94.36 58.65 24.00
CA LEU A 17 93.19 57.77 23.94
C LEU A 17 93.46 56.66 22.92
N ALA A 18 93.97 55.52 23.39
CA ALA A 18 93.88 54.27 22.65
C ALA A 18 92.40 53.83 22.65
N GLY A 19 91.62 54.38 21.72
CA GLY A 19 90.30 53.85 21.41
C GLY A 19 90.49 52.47 20.80
N CYS A 20 90.17 51.41 21.55
CA CYS A 20 89.93 50.10 20.97
C CYS A 20 88.71 50.25 20.04
N ALA A 21 88.95 50.52 18.76
CA ALA A 21 87.94 50.36 17.73
C ALA A 21 87.62 48.87 17.64
N THR A 22 86.65 48.41 18.44
CA THR A 22 86.07 47.09 18.29
C THR A 22 85.40 47.04 16.93
N THR A 23 86.01 46.32 15.99
CA THR A 23 85.38 46.10 14.68
C THR A 23 84.05 45.40 14.90
N PRO A 24 82.94 45.93 14.35
CA PRO A 24 81.64 45.29 14.50
C PRO A 24 81.71 43.85 13.94
N THR A 25 81.28 42.87 14.73
CA THR A 25 81.30 41.44 14.37
C THR A 25 79.94 40.94 13.88
N THR A 26 78.95 41.82 13.73
CA THR A 26 77.62 41.50 13.21
C THR A 26 77.20 42.56 12.21
N THR A 27 76.24 42.18 11.36
CA THR A 27 75.59 43.10 10.44
C THR A 27 74.08 43.04 10.64
N PRO A 28 73.33 44.11 10.31
CA PRO A 28 71.87 44.09 10.36
C PRO A 28 71.25 42.93 9.56
N ALA A 29 71.88 42.51 8.45
CA ALA A 29 71.43 41.39 7.66
C ALA A 29 71.54 40.05 8.40
N LEU A 30 72.64 39.83 9.13
CA LEU A 30 72.84 38.62 9.94
C LEU A 30 71.87 38.55 11.11
N ASP A 31 71.64 39.67 11.80
CA ASP A 31 70.71 39.72 12.93
C ASP A 31 69.26 39.50 12.47
N GLN A 32 68.87 40.03 11.31
CA GLN A 32 67.57 39.72 10.69
C GLN A 32 67.46 38.24 10.30
N ALA A 33 68.49 37.65 9.68
CA ALA A 33 68.47 36.24 9.30
C ALA A 33 68.32 35.30 10.52
N ARG A 34 68.95 35.63 11.65
CA ARG A 34 68.77 34.91 12.92
C ARG A 34 67.33 35.02 13.43
N ALA A 35 66.74 36.22 13.40
CA ALA A 35 65.36 36.44 13.80
C ALA A 35 64.37 35.66 12.92
N ASP A 36 64.55 35.72 11.60
CA ASP A 36 63.74 34.99 10.61
C ASP A 36 63.85 33.47 10.83
N TYR A 37 65.05 32.97 11.16
CA TYR A 37 65.29 31.56 11.47
C TYR A 37 64.54 31.10 12.72
N VAL A 38 64.60 31.87 13.81
CA VAL A 38 63.85 31.54 15.03
C VAL A 38 62.35 31.55 14.76
N ALA A 39 61.86 32.52 13.99
CA ALA A 39 60.46 32.57 13.58
C ALA A 39 60.05 31.37 12.72
N ALA A 40 60.92 30.88 11.84
CA ALA A 40 60.71 29.66 11.04
C ALA A 40 60.76 28.40 11.91
N ASN A 41 61.72 28.28 12.83
CA ASN A 41 61.87 27.15 13.74
C ASN A 41 60.65 26.97 14.65
N ASN A 42 60.03 28.08 15.06
CA ASN A 42 58.84 28.07 15.91
C ASN A 42 57.54 27.73 15.14
N GLN A 43 57.59 27.52 13.83
CA GLN A 43 56.44 27.09 13.03
C GLN A 43 56.47 25.56 12.83
N PRO A 44 55.54 24.78 13.43
CA PRO A 44 55.53 23.32 13.29
C PRO A 44 55.43 22.85 11.83
N GLN A 45 54.78 23.64 10.98
CA GLN A 45 54.63 23.37 9.55
C GLN A 45 55.97 23.32 8.82
N VAL A 46 56.97 24.11 9.22
CA VAL A 46 58.29 24.12 8.57
C VAL A 46 59.01 22.80 8.80
N ALA A 47 58.98 22.28 10.03
CA ALA A 47 59.54 20.98 10.36
C ALA A 47 58.77 19.83 9.69
N GLN A 48 57.45 19.94 9.58
CA GLN A 48 56.59 18.89 9.02
C GLN A 48 56.67 18.81 7.48
N TYR A 49 56.66 19.95 6.79
CA TYR A 49 56.45 20.01 5.34
C TYR A 49 57.69 20.42 4.55
N ALA A 50 58.64 21.15 5.15
CA ALA A 50 59.84 21.64 4.48
C ALA A 50 61.16 21.28 5.22
N PRO A 51 61.37 20.02 5.66
CA PRO A 51 62.53 19.66 6.47
C PRO A 51 63.87 19.79 5.72
N LEU A 52 63.87 19.54 4.40
CA LEU A 52 65.07 19.64 3.57
C LEU A 52 65.47 21.10 3.37
N GLU A 53 64.51 21.95 3.04
CA GLU A 53 64.68 23.37 2.82
C GLU A 53 65.09 24.07 4.11
N PHE A 54 64.52 23.66 5.25
CA PHE A 54 64.89 24.18 6.56
C PHE A 54 66.29 23.75 7.00
N LYS A 55 66.72 22.53 6.65
CA LYS A 55 68.12 22.11 6.83
C LYS A 55 69.08 22.99 6.03
N GLN A 56 68.79 23.24 4.75
CA GLN A 56 69.60 24.13 3.91
C GLN A 56 69.66 25.57 4.45
N ALA A 57 68.57 26.05 5.02
CA ALA A 57 68.49 27.34 5.71
C ALA A 57 69.37 27.37 6.97
N THR A 58 69.39 26.28 7.74
CA THR A 58 70.25 26.10 8.91
C THR A 58 71.72 26.15 8.50
N ASP A 59 72.12 25.33 7.52
CA ASP A 59 73.50 25.26 7.04
C ASP A 59 74.00 26.63 6.53
N ALA A 60 73.15 27.40 5.84
CA ALA A 60 73.48 28.73 5.33
C ALA A 60 73.62 29.78 6.46
N LEU A 61 72.76 29.73 7.49
CA LEU A 61 72.86 30.62 8.64
C LEU A 61 74.11 30.30 9.47
N ASP A 62 74.44 29.03 9.64
CA ASP A 62 75.65 28.59 10.33
C ASP A 62 76.91 29.07 9.61
N ALA A 63 76.94 29.01 8.28
CA ALA A 63 78.04 29.59 7.50
C ALA A 63 78.21 31.10 7.76
N ALA A 64 77.11 31.86 7.80
CA ALA A 64 77.15 33.30 8.09
C ALA A 64 77.60 33.59 9.54
N ASN A 65 77.15 32.79 10.52
CA ASN A 65 77.57 32.88 11.91
C ASN A 65 79.06 32.57 12.08
N GLN A 66 79.58 31.57 11.37
CA GLN A 66 81.01 31.22 11.39
C GLN A 66 81.88 32.34 10.79
N ALA A 67 81.44 32.97 9.69
CA ALA A 67 82.15 34.11 9.10
C ALA A 67 82.22 35.31 10.07
N ALA A 68 81.12 35.60 10.77
CA ALA A 68 81.07 36.60 11.84
C ALA A 68 82.03 36.26 13.01
N ALA A 69 82.06 35.00 13.46
CA ALA A 69 82.94 34.54 14.53
C ALA A 69 84.43 34.63 14.15
N ARG A 70 84.76 34.35 12.88
CA ARG A 70 86.12 34.50 12.31
C ARG A 70 86.52 35.94 12.04
N ARG A 71 85.62 36.91 12.26
CA ARG A 71 85.82 38.35 11.98
C ARG A 71 86.18 38.61 10.51
N GLU A 72 85.52 37.88 9.61
CA GLU A 72 85.63 38.11 8.16
C GLU A 72 85.05 39.47 7.77
N SER A 73 85.21 39.88 6.50
CA SER A 73 84.74 41.19 6.04
C SER A 73 83.21 41.32 6.15
N LEU A 74 82.71 42.53 6.46
CA LEU A 74 81.28 42.78 6.59
C LEU A 74 80.50 42.43 5.30
N ASP A 75 81.10 42.67 4.13
CA ASP A 75 80.52 42.28 2.82
C ASP A 75 80.37 40.75 2.68
N THR A 76 81.35 39.97 3.17
CA THR A 76 81.26 38.51 3.17
C THR A 76 80.15 38.02 4.10
N ILE A 77 80.04 38.61 5.29
CA ILE A 77 78.99 38.30 6.28
C ILE A 77 77.61 38.63 5.69
N ASP A 78 77.45 39.80 5.07
CA ASP A 78 76.19 40.25 4.47
C ASP A 78 75.76 39.35 3.30
N ARG A 79 76.69 38.92 2.44
CA ARG A 79 76.38 37.98 1.34
C ARG A 79 75.89 36.64 1.86
N LEU A 80 76.57 36.07 2.87
CA LEU A 80 76.16 34.79 3.48
C LEU A 80 74.83 34.93 4.23
N ALA A 81 74.63 36.03 4.96
CA ALA A 81 73.38 36.35 5.63
C ALA A 81 72.22 36.51 4.63
N TYR A 82 72.47 37.12 3.47
CA TYR A 82 71.48 37.21 2.39
C TYR A 82 71.07 35.83 1.86
N ILE A 83 72.04 34.93 1.62
CA ILE A 83 71.75 33.55 1.20
C ILE A 83 70.95 32.81 2.28
N ALA A 84 71.34 32.93 3.55
CA ALA A 84 70.62 32.33 4.67
C ALA A 84 69.17 32.83 4.73
N LYS A 85 68.96 34.14 4.65
CA LYS A 85 67.63 34.75 4.61
C LYS A 85 66.78 34.20 3.45
N GLN A 86 67.35 34.10 2.26
CA GLN A 86 66.64 33.56 1.09
C GLN A 86 66.24 32.09 1.26
N ARG A 87 67.11 31.28 1.88
CA ARG A 87 66.82 29.87 2.18
C ARG A 87 65.74 29.72 3.26
N ILE A 88 65.78 30.54 4.31
CA ILE A 88 64.74 30.57 5.36
C ILE A 88 63.38 30.93 4.75
N ALA A 89 63.33 31.97 3.92
CA ALA A 89 62.11 32.36 3.23
C ALA A 89 61.59 31.22 2.33
N THR A 90 62.48 30.54 1.60
CA THR A 90 62.10 29.40 0.76
C THR A 90 61.51 28.26 1.58
N ALA A 91 62.11 27.92 2.74
CA ALA A 91 61.60 26.89 3.63
C ALA A 91 60.20 27.21 4.17
N GLN A 92 59.96 28.47 4.56
CA GLN A 92 58.64 28.93 5.01
C GLN A 92 57.59 28.85 3.89
N GLU A 93 57.93 29.28 2.67
CA GLU A 93 56.98 29.24 1.56
C GLU A 93 56.67 27.82 1.09
N VAL A 94 57.66 26.93 1.04
CA VAL A 94 57.44 25.50 0.75
C VAL A 94 56.55 24.84 1.81
N ALA A 95 56.78 25.17 3.09
CA ALA A 95 55.96 24.66 4.18
C ALA A 95 54.51 25.11 4.07
N ARG A 96 54.28 26.40 3.78
CA ARG A 96 52.94 26.96 3.56
C ARG A 96 52.24 26.33 2.36
N ALA A 97 52.94 26.17 1.25
CA ALA A 97 52.38 25.56 0.05
C ALA A 97 51.91 24.12 0.30
N LYS A 98 52.78 23.29 0.90
CA LYS A 98 52.44 21.89 1.21
C LYS A 98 51.39 21.74 2.31
N ALA A 99 51.38 22.63 3.30
CA ALA A 99 50.30 22.67 4.29
C ALA A 99 48.96 22.96 3.63
N ALA A 100 48.90 23.95 2.73
CA ALA A 100 47.69 24.26 1.98
C ALA A 100 47.24 23.09 1.08
N GLU A 101 48.19 22.39 0.43
CA GLU A 101 47.89 21.17 -0.34
C GLU A 101 47.28 20.07 0.53
N ALA A 102 47.83 19.83 1.72
CA ALA A 102 47.31 18.84 2.67
C ALA A 102 45.91 19.20 3.17
N ASP A 103 45.66 20.48 3.48
CA ASP A 103 44.34 20.98 3.88
C ASP A 103 43.31 20.79 2.76
N MET A 104 43.69 21.07 1.51
CA MET A 104 42.83 20.83 0.34
C MET A 104 42.52 19.34 0.15
N ALA A 105 43.51 18.46 0.33
CA ALA A 105 43.32 17.01 0.25
C ALA A 105 42.34 16.52 1.34
N ASN A 106 42.52 16.97 2.58
CA ASN A 106 41.62 16.65 3.68
C ASN A 106 40.19 17.15 3.42
N ALA A 107 40.04 18.38 2.93
CA ALA A 107 38.74 18.93 2.56
C ALA A 107 38.09 18.14 1.41
N ALA A 108 38.87 17.69 0.42
CA ALA A 108 38.39 16.84 -0.66
C ALA A 108 37.89 15.49 -0.14
N HIS A 109 38.62 14.85 0.79
CA HIS A 109 38.19 13.61 1.42
C HIS A 109 36.89 13.78 2.21
N GLN A 110 36.76 14.84 3.00
CA GLN A 110 35.52 15.14 3.74
C GLN A 110 34.33 15.34 2.80
N ARG A 111 34.52 16.14 1.73
CA ARG A 111 33.49 16.35 0.70
C ARG A 111 33.07 15.03 0.06
N ASP A 112 34.02 14.15 -0.27
CA ASP A 112 33.73 12.86 -0.91
C ASP A 112 33.00 11.91 0.04
N GLN A 113 33.33 11.91 1.33
CA GLN A 113 32.59 11.15 2.35
C GLN A 113 31.13 11.63 2.45
N VAL A 114 30.89 12.94 2.53
CA VAL A 114 29.54 13.52 2.60
C VAL A 114 28.75 13.18 1.34
N ARG A 115 29.37 13.30 0.16
CA ARG A 115 28.74 12.95 -1.12
C ARG A 115 28.37 11.46 -1.19
N LEU A 116 29.25 10.58 -0.72
CA LEU A 116 28.98 9.14 -0.67
C LEU A 116 27.83 8.82 0.28
N GLN A 117 27.84 9.40 1.49
CA GLN A 117 26.75 9.23 2.46
C GLN A 117 25.40 9.69 1.90
N ALA A 118 25.36 10.83 1.22
CA ALA A 118 24.15 11.33 0.57
C ALA A 118 23.63 10.35 -0.50
N ARG A 119 24.53 9.80 -1.34
CA ARG A 119 24.17 8.80 -2.35
C ARG A 119 23.70 7.48 -1.76
N THR A 120 24.32 7.02 -0.68
CA THR A 120 23.88 5.81 0.03
C THR A 120 22.47 6.01 0.58
N LEU A 121 22.19 7.13 1.24
CA LEU A 121 20.87 7.44 1.77
C LEU A 121 19.80 7.56 0.68
N GLU A 122 20.13 8.19 -0.45
CA GLU A 122 19.24 8.27 -1.62
C GLU A 122 18.91 6.87 -2.17
N ALA A 123 19.93 6.00 -2.30
CA ALA A 123 19.74 4.64 -2.79
C ALA A 123 18.93 3.77 -1.82
N GLU A 124 19.14 3.92 -0.50
CA GLU A 124 18.37 3.23 0.52
C GLU A 124 16.89 3.66 0.50
N ARG A 125 16.61 4.96 0.39
CA ARG A 125 15.24 5.49 0.24
C ARG A 125 14.59 4.96 -1.02
N ALA A 126 15.27 5.01 -2.16
CA ALA A 126 14.72 4.49 -3.42
C ALA A 126 14.41 2.99 -3.35
N ARG A 127 15.24 2.21 -2.64
CA ARG A 127 14.97 0.78 -2.39
C ARG A 127 13.77 0.56 -1.48
N ALA A 128 13.63 1.36 -0.41
CA ALA A 128 12.48 1.28 0.49
C ALA A 128 11.18 1.65 -0.23
N ASP A 129 11.19 2.72 -1.04
CA ASP A 129 10.06 3.15 -1.84
C ASP A 129 9.66 2.08 -2.88
N ALA A 130 10.65 1.47 -3.54
CA ALA A 130 10.41 0.38 -4.48
C ALA A 130 9.81 -0.87 -3.80
N ALA A 131 10.30 -1.23 -2.60
CA ALA A 131 9.75 -2.34 -1.83
C ALA A 131 8.30 -2.06 -1.41
N ALA A 132 8.02 -0.85 -0.89
CA ALA A 132 6.66 -0.44 -0.54
C ALA A 132 5.71 -0.46 -1.75
N ALA A 133 6.17 -0.01 -2.92
CA ALA A 133 5.39 -0.08 -4.15
C ALA A 133 5.12 -1.52 -4.61
N GLN A 134 6.09 -2.44 -4.44
CA GLN A 134 5.90 -3.86 -4.73
C GLN A 134 4.87 -4.50 -3.79
N ASP A 135 4.93 -4.20 -2.50
CA ASP A 135 3.97 -4.70 -1.50
C ASP A 135 2.55 -4.20 -1.79
N GLN A 136 2.40 -2.90 -2.12
CA GLN A 136 1.12 -2.33 -2.53
C GLN A 136 0.58 -3.00 -3.82
N ALA A 137 1.44 -3.23 -4.81
CA ALA A 137 1.05 -3.92 -6.04
C ALA A 137 0.65 -5.39 -5.78
N ALA A 138 1.34 -6.09 -4.87
CA ALA A 138 0.98 -7.45 -4.48
C ALA A 138 -0.37 -7.50 -3.77
N ALA A 139 -0.62 -6.57 -2.83
CA ALA A 139 -1.91 -6.45 -2.15
C ALA A 139 -3.05 -6.14 -3.12
N ALA A 140 -2.85 -5.21 -4.07
CA ALA A 140 -3.83 -4.89 -5.10
C ALA A 140 -4.13 -6.09 -6.01
N ARG A 141 -3.12 -6.89 -6.37
CA ARG A 141 -3.31 -8.12 -7.14
C ARG A 141 -4.11 -9.16 -6.37
N GLN A 142 -3.84 -9.34 -5.07
CA GLN A 142 -4.60 -10.27 -4.24
C GLN A 142 -6.08 -9.84 -4.15
N GLN A 143 -6.33 -8.56 -3.87
CA GLN A 143 -7.70 -8.03 -3.82
C GLN A 143 -8.43 -8.22 -5.16
N ALA A 144 -7.75 -8.02 -6.29
CA ALA A 144 -8.33 -8.25 -7.61
C ALA A 144 -8.67 -9.74 -7.84
N GLN A 145 -7.80 -10.66 -7.42
CA GLN A 145 -8.05 -12.10 -7.50
C GLN A 145 -9.24 -12.54 -6.64
N ASP A 146 -9.33 -12.02 -5.41
CA ASP A 146 -10.44 -12.31 -4.50
C ASP A 146 -11.77 -11.80 -5.07
N ALA A 147 -11.78 -10.59 -5.63
CA ALA A 147 -12.95 -10.02 -6.30
C ALA A 147 -13.37 -10.84 -7.53
N GLN A 148 -12.39 -11.30 -8.33
CA GLN A 148 -12.65 -12.19 -9.47
C GLN A 148 -13.22 -13.54 -9.03
N ALA A 149 -12.69 -14.13 -7.95
CA ALA A 149 -13.19 -15.39 -7.40
C ALA A 149 -14.63 -15.25 -6.88
N GLN A 150 -14.93 -14.17 -6.16
CA GLN A 150 -16.29 -13.87 -5.70
C GLN A 150 -17.26 -13.67 -6.87
N ALA A 151 -16.85 -12.94 -7.91
CA ALA A 151 -17.65 -12.74 -9.11
C ALA A 151 -17.92 -14.07 -9.83
N ALA A 152 -16.91 -14.94 -9.96
CA ALA A 152 -17.07 -16.26 -10.57
C ALA A 152 -18.04 -17.15 -9.78
N MET A 153 -17.94 -17.17 -8.45
CA MET A 153 -18.88 -17.91 -7.59
C MET A 153 -20.32 -17.38 -7.72
N ALA A 154 -20.50 -16.05 -7.74
CA ALA A 154 -21.81 -15.44 -7.92
C ALA A 154 -22.41 -15.74 -9.30
N GLN A 155 -21.59 -15.71 -10.36
CA GLN A 155 -22.01 -16.09 -11.71
C GLN A 155 -22.44 -17.55 -11.78
N GLU A 156 -21.67 -18.46 -11.18
CA GLU A 156 -22.01 -19.88 -11.14
C GLU A 156 -23.31 -20.13 -10.36
N GLN A 157 -23.47 -19.48 -9.21
CA GLN A 157 -24.71 -19.56 -8.44
C GLN A 157 -25.91 -19.07 -9.26
N ASN A 158 -25.76 -17.94 -9.98
CA ASN A 158 -26.81 -17.42 -10.85
C ASN A 158 -27.11 -18.38 -12.01
N ARG A 159 -26.09 -19.04 -12.59
CA ARG A 159 -26.26 -20.05 -13.64
C ARG A 159 -27.07 -21.24 -13.13
N LEU A 160 -26.72 -21.79 -11.97
CA LEU A 160 -27.45 -22.90 -11.34
C LEU A 160 -28.89 -22.52 -11.00
N MET A 161 -29.12 -21.30 -10.50
CA MET A 161 -30.47 -20.80 -10.27
C MET A 161 -31.28 -20.69 -11.58
N ALA A 162 -30.68 -20.19 -12.65
CA ALA A 162 -31.33 -20.08 -13.96
C ALA A 162 -31.65 -21.46 -14.55
N GLU A 163 -30.74 -22.42 -14.46
CA GLU A 163 -30.96 -23.80 -14.90
C GLU A 163 -32.11 -24.46 -14.13
N ARG A 164 -32.15 -24.29 -12.80
CA ARG A 164 -33.26 -24.78 -11.97
C ARG A 164 -34.59 -24.13 -12.34
N ALA A 165 -34.59 -22.83 -12.60
CA ALA A 165 -35.78 -22.10 -13.03
C ALA A 165 -36.30 -22.61 -14.39
N ALA A 166 -35.40 -22.85 -15.35
CA ALA A 166 -35.74 -23.41 -16.65
C ALA A 166 -36.30 -24.84 -16.55
N GLN A 167 -35.70 -25.70 -15.71
CA GLN A 167 -36.21 -27.06 -15.46
C GLN A 167 -37.63 -27.05 -14.88
N LEU A 168 -37.88 -26.15 -13.92
CA LEU A 168 -39.22 -25.97 -13.35
C LEU A 168 -40.21 -25.51 -14.42
N GLU A 169 -39.82 -24.56 -15.27
CA GLU A 169 -40.68 -24.04 -16.34
C GLU A 169 -41.08 -25.15 -17.33
N VAL A 170 -40.14 -26.00 -17.75
CA VAL A 170 -40.43 -27.16 -18.61
C VAL A 170 -41.46 -28.09 -17.98
N LEU A 171 -41.29 -28.43 -16.69
CA LEU A 171 -42.23 -29.28 -15.96
C LEU A 171 -43.62 -28.62 -15.86
N LEU A 172 -43.67 -27.31 -15.62
CA LEU A 172 -44.92 -26.57 -15.52
C LEU A 172 -45.65 -26.47 -16.85
N VAL A 173 -44.93 -26.34 -17.97
CA VAL A 173 -45.52 -26.41 -19.32
C VAL A 173 -46.12 -27.80 -19.58
N GLU A 174 -45.44 -28.88 -19.19
CA GLU A 174 -45.97 -30.24 -19.31
C GLU A 174 -47.27 -30.43 -18.49
N LEU A 175 -47.36 -29.75 -17.34
CA LEU A 175 -48.55 -29.72 -16.49
C LEU A 175 -49.64 -28.75 -16.99
N HIS A 176 -49.46 -28.11 -18.14
CA HIS A 176 -50.36 -27.07 -18.66
C HIS A 176 -50.61 -25.95 -17.64
N ALA A 177 -49.59 -25.62 -16.84
CA ALA A 177 -49.68 -24.57 -15.83
C ALA A 177 -49.77 -23.19 -16.50
N THR A 178 -50.64 -22.33 -15.99
CA THR A 178 -50.74 -20.94 -16.40
C THR A 178 -49.97 -20.06 -15.42
N LYS A 179 -49.07 -19.20 -15.92
CA LYS A 179 -48.37 -18.21 -15.08
C LYS A 179 -49.32 -17.06 -14.75
N THR A 180 -49.48 -16.78 -13.47
CA THR A 180 -50.32 -15.70 -12.93
C THR A 180 -49.52 -14.88 -11.92
N GLU A 181 -50.06 -13.74 -11.48
CA GLU A 181 -49.50 -12.96 -10.37
C GLU A 181 -49.39 -13.77 -9.07
N ARG A 182 -50.26 -14.78 -8.91
CA ARG A 182 -50.29 -15.66 -7.73
C ARG A 182 -49.25 -16.79 -7.79
N GLY A 183 -48.51 -16.87 -8.89
CA GLY A 183 -47.62 -17.96 -9.24
C GLY A 183 -48.19 -18.83 -10.35
N TYR A 184 -47.83 -20.10 -10.37
CA TYR A 184 -48.22 -21.02 -11.44
C TYR A 184 -49.48 -21.78 -11.05
N VAL A 185 -50.53 -21.66 -11.85
CA VAL A 185 -51.81 -22.31 -11.62
C VAL A 185 -51.92 -23.53 -12.52
N VAL A 186 -51.96 -24.71 -11.91
CA VAL A 186 -52.27 -25.97 -12.60
C VAL A 186 -53.76 -26.23 -12.41
N THR A 187 -54.54 -26.04 -13.46
CA THR A 187 -55.98 -26.32 -13.43
C THR A 187 -56.22 -27.76 -13.82
N ILE A 188 -56.88 -28.51 -12.95
CA ILE A 188 -57.22 -29.90 -13.22
C ILE A 188 -58.73 -30.11 -13.08
N GLY A 189 -59.37 -30.46 -14.19
CA GLY A 189 -60.81 -30.71 -14.23
C GLY A 189 -61.21 -32.06 -13.62
N ASP A 190 -62.50 -32.37 -13.75
CA ASP A 190 -63.15 -33.61 -13.30
C ASP A 190 -62.50 -34.92 -13.80
N VAL A 191 -61.54 -34.88 -14.74
CA VAL A 191 -60.77 -36.05 -15.18
C VAL A 191 -59.96 -36.68 -14.03
N LEU A 192 -59.79 -35.97 -12.90
CA LEU A 192 -59.19 -36.51 -11.69
C LEU A 192 -60.16 -37.15 -10.70
N PHE A 193 -61.47 -36.96 -10.85
CA PHE A 193 -62.43 -37.44 -9.86
C PHE A 193 -63.49 -38.29 -10.55
N ALA A 194 -63.79 -39.46 -9.99
CA ALA A 194 -65.00 -40.18 -10.42
C ALA A 194 -66.24 -39.30 -10.16
N THR A 195 -67.27 -39.39 -11.00
CA THR A 195 -68.49 -38.57 -10.89
C THR A 195 -69.03 -38.59 -9.46
N ASP A 196 -69.20 -37.40 -8.88
CA ASP A 196 -69.67 -37.16 -7.51
C ASP A 196 -68.80 -37.78 -6.38
N LYS A 197 -67.53 -38.08 -6.67
CA LYS A 197 -66.54 -38.58 -5.69
C LYS A 197 -65.39 -37.62 -5.50
N ALA A 198 -64.71 -37.75 -4.36
CA ALA A 198 -63.44 -37.10 -4.04
C ALA A 198 -62.23 -38.03 -4.26
N THR A 199 -62.43 -39.20 -4.89
CA THR A 199 -61.37 -40.18 -5.16
C THR A 199 -60.59 -39.81 -6.42
N LEU A 200 -59.26 -39.77 -6.31
CA LEU A 200 -58.36 -39.43 -7.40
C LEU A 200 -58.22 -40.56 -8.43
N THR A 201 -58.25 -40.24 -9.73
CA THR A 201 -57.97 -41.18 -10.82
C THR A 201 -56.46 -41.45 -10.96
N PRO A 202 -56.06 -42.54 -11.66
CA PRO A 202 -54.64 -42.80 -11.94
C PRO A 202 -53.94 -41.66 -12.70
N ALA A 203 -54.66 -41.00 -13.62
CA ALA A 203 -54.16 -39.83 -14.34
C ALA A 203 -53.93 -38.65 -13.38
N GLY A 204 -54.84 -38.42 -12.43
CA GLY A 204 -54.68 -37.41 -11.39
C GLY A 204 -53.50 -37.67 -10.48
N MET A 205 -53.34 -38.90 -10.05
CA MET A 205 -52.15 -39.28 -9.29
C MET A 205 -50.85 -39.11 -10.08
N SER A 206 -50.87 -39.28 -11.41
CA SER A 206 -49.70 -39.02 -12.26
C SER A 206 -49.33 -37.54 -12.28
N THR A 207 -50.32 -36.66 -12.44
CA THR A 207 -50.14 -35.21 -12.37
C THR A 207 -49.61 -34.78 -11.00
N LEU A 208 -50.18 -35.29 -9.91
CA LEU A 208 -49.73 -34.98 -8.56
C LEU A 208 -48.31 -35.49 -8.27
N ARG A 209 -47.90 -36.65 -8.84
CA ARG A 209 -46.51 -37.13 -8.76
C ARG A 209 -45.52 -36.14 -9.40
N LYS A 210 -45.81 -35.66 -10.61
CA LYS A 210 -44.98 -34.64 -11.28
C LYS A 210 -44.91 -33.36 -10.45
N LEU A 211 -46.05 -32.93 -9.89
CA LEU A 211 -46.09 -31.75 -9.03
C LEU A 211 -45.27 -31.91 -7.75
N ALA A 212 -45.35 -33.08 -7.10
CA ALA A 212 -44.54 -33.41 -5.94
C ALA A 212 -43.04 -33.42 -6.27
N MET A 213 -42.64 -33.92 -7.44
CA MET A 213 -41.25 -33.83 -7.92
C MET A 213 -40.81 -32.37 -8.09
N ALA A 214 -41.67 -31.50 -8.66
CA ALA A 214 -41.42 -30.06 -8.75
C ALA A 214 -41.16 -29.44 -7.38
N MET A 215 -41.99 -29.82 -6.40
CA MET A 215 -41.95 -29.29 -5.04
C MET A 215 -40.73 -29.77 -4.25
N ALA A 216 -40.28 -30.99 -4.48
CA ALA A 216 -39.03 -31.52 -3.91
C ALA A 216 -37.82 -30.75 -4.45
N GLN A 217 -37.83 -30.44 -5.75
CA GLN A 217 -36.78 -29.65 -6.38
C GLN A 217 -36.89 -28.15 -6.12
N ASN A 218 -37.88 -27.65 -5.37
CA ASN A 218 -38.08 -26.22 -5.09
C ASN A 218 -38.57 -26.02 -3.66
N PRO A 219 -37.72 -26.14 -2.63
CA PRO A 219 -38.11 -26.14 -1.22
C PRO A 219 -38.71 -24.80 -0.77
N ASP A 220 -38.34 -23.69 -1.41
CA ASP A 220 -38.77 -22.33 -1.05
C ASP A 220 -40.16 -21.96 -1.58
N ARG A 221 -40.90 -22.91 -2.17
CA ARG A 221 -42.25 -22.69 -2.71
C ARG A 221 -43.31 -23.36 -1.85
N THR A 222 -44.50 -22.79 -1.82
CA THR A 222 -45.69 -23.37 -1.19
C THR A 222 -46.76 -23.68 -2.22
N VAL A 223 -47.71 -24.54 -1.85
CA VAL A 223 -48.85 -24.93 -2.68
C VAL A 223 -50.14 -24.53 -2.00
N LEU A 224 -51.05 -23.91 -2.76
CA LEU A 224 -52.44 -23.68 -2.37
C LEU A 224 -53.35 -24.50 -3.27
N VAL A 225 -54.14 -25.39 -2.67
CA VAL A 225 -55.13 -26.22 -3.35
C VAL A 225 -56.49 -25.57 -3.25
N GLU A 226 -57.10 -25.21 -4.37
CA GLU A 226 -58.39 -24.51 -4.44
C GLU A 226 -59.46 -25.39 -5.11
N GLY A 227 -60.50 -25.76 -4.36
CA GLY A 227 -61.60 -26.59 -4.86
C GLY A 227 -62.78 -25.78 -5.39
N PHE A 228 -63.36 -26.24 -6.51
CA PHE A 228 -64.53 -25.65 -7.17
C PHE A 228 -65.55 -26.70 -7.61
N THR A 229 -66.82 -26.29 -7.68
CA THR A 229 -67.94 -27.08 -8.19
C THR A 229 -68.69 -26.34 -9.29
N ASP A 230 -69.62 -27.02 -9.95
CA ASP A 230 -70.62 -26.34 -10.78
C ASP A 230 -71.74 -25.73 -9.91
N SER A 231 -72.75 -25.18 -10.56
CA SER A 231 -73.91 -24.59 -9.88
C SER A 231 -75.02 -25.58 -9.52
N THR A 232 -74.84 -26.89 -9.72
CA THR A 232 -75.85 -27.90 -9.43
C THR A 232 -75.88 -28.19 -7.93
N GLY A 233 -77.08 -28.34 -7.34
CA GLY A 233 -77.24 -28.57 -5.90
C GLY A 233 -77.21 -27.31 -5.03
N THR A 234 -77.26 -27.48 -3.72
CA THR A 234 -77.30 -26.36 -2.75
C THR A 234 -75.92 -25.74 -2.57
N ALA A 235 -75.87 -24.49 -2.09
CA ALA A 235 -74.59 -23.82 -1.79
C ALA A 235 -73.78 -24.58 -0.72
N ALA A 236 -74.44 -25.08 0.32
CA ALA A 236 -73.80 -25.86 1.39
C ALA A 236 -73.20 -27.17 0.85
N HIS A 237 -73.93 -27.88 -0.01
CA HIS A 237 -73.44 -29.11 -0.62
C HIS A 237 -72.21 -28.86 -1.50
N ASN A 238 -72.25 -27.81 -2.31
CA ASN A 238 -71.13 -27.43 -3.17
C ASN A 238 -69.89 -27.01 -2.39
N GLN A 239 -70.07 -26.29 -1.27
CA GLN A 239 -68.98 -25.94 -0.38
C GLN A 239 -68.31 -27.21 0.18
N GLU A 240 -69.08 -28.12 0.78
CA GLU A 240 -68.56 -29.38 1.33
C GLU A 240 -67.86 -30.23 0.26
N LEU A 241 -68.44 -30.33 -0.94
CA LEU A 241 -67.84 -31.08 -2.04
C LEU A 241 -66.50 -30.48 -2.48
N SER A 242 -66.40 -29.15 -2.60
CA SER A 242 -65.13 -28.49 -2.92
C SER A 242 -64.06 -28.67 -1.84
N GLU A 243 -64.45 -28.67 -0.55
CA GLU A 243 -63.56 -28.93 0.58
C GLU A 243 -63.00 -30.35 0.54
N ARG A 244 -63.87 -31.35 0.35
CA ARG A 244 -63.45 -32.76 0.26
C ARG A 244 -62.50 -33.00 -0.90
N ARG A 245 -62.74 -32.38 -2.07
CA ARG A 245 -61.86 -32.48 -3.24
C ARG A 245 -60.50 -31.83 -2.99
N ALA A 246 -60.48 -30.63 -2.40
CA ALA A 246 -59.22 -29.96 -2.03
C ALA A 246 -58.44 -30.75 -0.98
N ALA A 247 -59.12 -31.32 0.02
CA ALA A 247 -58.52 -32.16 1.05
C ALA A 247 -57.89 -33.43 0.46
N ALA A 248 -58.57 -34.09 -0.49
CA ALA A 248 -58.04 -35.29 -1.16
C ALA A 248 -56.74 -34.99 -1.93
N VAL A 249 -56.67 -33.86 -2.64
CA VAL A 249 -55.45 -33.44 -3.34
C VAL A 249 -54.33 -33.07 -2.36
N ALA A 250 -54.66 -32.33 -1.30
CA ALA A 250 -53.69 -31.98 -0.26
C ALA A 250 -53.10 -33.21 0.44
N ALA A 251 -53.94 -34.20 0.78
CA ALA A 251 -53.52 -35.46 1.35
C ALA A 251 -52.61 -36.24 0.40
N ALA A 252 -53.00 -36.36 -0.87
CA ALA A 252 -52.19 -37.04 -1.87
C ALA A 252 -50.82 -36.36 -2.09
N LEU A 253 -50.75 -35.02 -2.09
CA LEU A 253 -49.46 -34.31 -2.16
C LEU A 253 -48.60 -34.56 -0.92
N ALA A 254 -49.21 -34.59 0.26
CA ALA A 254 -48.50 -34.91 1.49
C ALA A 254 -47.95 -36.35 1.48
N ASP A 255 -48.73 -37.31 1.02
CA ASP A 255 -48.32 -38.72 0.89
C ASP A 255 -47.20 -38.90 -0.15
N LEU A 256 -47.15 -38.02 -1.15
CA LEU A 256 -46.07 -37.95 -2.14
C LEU A 256 -44.81 -37.20 -1.64
N GLY A 257 -44.79 -36.79 -0.37
CA GLY A 257 -43.60 -36.21 0.28
C GLY A 257 -43.55 -34.68 0.31
N VAL A 258 -44.62 -33.99 -0.07
CA VAL A 258 -44.69 -32.53 0.12
C VAL A 258 -45.00 -32.23 1.59
N ALA A 259 -44.11 -31.52 2.26
CA ALA A 259 -44.28 -31.11 3.66
C ALA A 259 -45.63 -30.42 3.90
N ARG A 260 -46.35 -30.82 4.96
CA ARG A 260 -47.73 -30.36 5.23
C ARG A 260 -47.81 -28.86 5.45
N GLU A 261 -46.81 -28.28 6.09
CA GLU A 261 -46.65 -26.84 6.31
C GLU A 261 -46.52 -26.03 5.00
N ARG A 262 -46.16 -26.69 3.88
CA ARG A 262 -46.10 -26.09 2.55
C ARG A 262 -47.40 -26.24 1.77
N ILE A 263 -48.40 -26.93 2.32
CA ILE A 263 -49.69 -27.18 1.67
C ILE A 263 -50.78 -26.40 2.40
N SER A 264 -51.44 -25.51 1.69
CA SER A 264 -52.66 -24.83 2.12
C SER A 264 -53.83 -25.28 1.27
N MET A 265 -55.04 -25.21 1.81
CA MET A 265 -56.26 -25.51 1.07
C MET A 265 -57.30 -24.41 1.24
N ARG A 266 -58.07 -24.17 0.17
CA ARG A 266 -59.27 -23.32 0.18
C ARG A 266 -60.36 -23.94 -0.69
N ALA A 267 -61.59 -23.67 -0.34
CA ALA A 267 -62.75 -24.24 -1.00
C ALA A 267 -63.77 -23.14 -1.26
N TYR A 268 -64.23 -23.06 -2.51
CA TYR A 268 -65.03 -21.96 -3.01
C TYR A 268 -66.45 -22.38 -3.44
N GLY A 269 -66.76 -23.67 -3.37
CA GLY A 269 -67.99 -24.23 -3.91
C GLY A 269 -68.20 -23.78 -5.36
N LYS A 270 -69.38 -23.22 -5.64
CA LYS A 270 -69.77 -22.75 -6.98
C LYS A 270 -69.27 -21.35 -7.35
N ALA A 271 -68.50 -20.69 -6.49
CA ALA A 271 -67.97 -19.35 -6.78
C ALA A 271 -66.84 -19.41 -7.81
N TYR A 272 -66.56 -18.28 -8.48
CA TYR A 272 -65.52 -18.16 -9.52
C TYR A 272 -65.66 -19.19 -10.67
N PRO A 273 -66.81 -19.22 -11.37
CA PRO A 273 -66.97 -20.08 -12.53
C PRO A 273 -66.02 -19.64 -13.65
N VAL A 274 -65.42 -20.60 -14.34
CA VAL A 274 -64.58 -20.37 -15.54
C VAL A 274 -65.40 -20.40 -16.83
N ALA A 275 -66.60 -20.96 -16.78
CA ALA A 275 -67.58 -20.97 -17.87
C ALA A 275 -69.02 -20.80 -17.34
N PRO A 276 -69.98 -20.30 -18.14
CA PRO A 276 -71.38 -20.21 -17.73
C PRO A 276 -71.96 -21.58 -17.34
N ASN A 277 -72.79 -21.70 -16.29
CA ASN A 277 -73.31 -23.03 -15.87
C ASN A 277 -74.51 -23.54 -16.69
N ASP A 278 -74.71 -23.04 -17.90
CA ASP A 278 -75.87 -23.28 -18.77
C ASP A 278 -75.85 -24.68 -19.43
N THR A 279 -74.69 -25.17 -19.84
CA THR A 279 -74.53 -26.47 -20.52
C THR A 279 -73.80 -27.48 -19.64
N ALA A 280 -74.01 -28.78 -19.90
CA ALA A 280 -73.27 -29.84 -19.20
C ALA A 280 -71.75 -29.74 -19.43
N ALA A 281 -71.33 -29.34 -20.64
CA ALA A 281 -69.94 -29.12 -20.99
C ALA A 281 -69.34 -27.96 -20.18
N ASN A 282 -70.04 -26.83 -20.04
CA ASN A 282 -69.53 -25.72 -19.26
C ASN A 282 -69.52 -26.01 -17.75
N ARG A 283 -70.51 -26.75 -17.23
CA ARG A 283 -70.51 -27.22 -15.84
C ARG A 283 -69.31 -28.13 -15.56
N GLN A 284 -68.94 -29.01 -16.50
CA GLN A 284 -67.74 -29.85 -16.40
C GLN A 284 -66.47 -29.00 -16.24
N LEU A 285 -66.35 -27.85 -16.93
CA LEU A 285 -65.20 -26.95 -16.77
C LEU A 285 -65.15 -26.31 -15.37
N ASN A 286 -66.30 -26.06 -14.75
CA ASN A 286 -66.39 -25.48 -13.41
C ASN A 286 -66.07 -26.48 -12.30
N ARG A 287 -66.27 -27.78 -12.56
CA ARG A 287 -65.87 -28.87 -11.65
C ARG A 287 -64.37 -29.13 -11.77
N ARG A 288 -63.58 -28.38 -11.00
CA ARG A 288 -62.12 -28.39 -11.07
C ARG A 288 -61.46 -28.20 -9.71
N VAL A 289 -60.20 -28.58 -9.63
CA VAL A 289 -59.28 -28.15 -8.58
C VAL A 289 -58.16 -27.36 -9.25
N GLU A 290 -57.89 -26.18 -8.73
CA GLU A 290 -56.73 -25.38 -9.14
C GLU A 290 -55.64 -25.54 -8.09
N ILE A 291 -54.44 -25.89 -8.53
CA ILE A 291 -53.28 -26.00 -7.66
C ILE A 291 -52.35 -24.84 -7.98
N VAL A 292 -52.21 -23.93 -7.03
CA VAL A 292 -51.38 -22.72 -7.18
C VAL A 292 -50.04 -22.96 -6.52
N LEU A 293 -48.97 -22.94 -7.30
CA LEU A 293 -47.59 -22.95 -6.81
C LEU A 293 -47.12 -21.51 -6.65
N SER A 294 -46.66 -21.17 -5.46
CA SER A 294 -46.19 -19.83 -5.13
C SER A 294 -45.00 -19.42 -6.00
N ASN A 295 -44.79 -18.11 -6.14
CA ASN A 295 -43.51 -17.57 -6.61
C ASN A 295 -42.41 -17.92 -5.59
N GLN A 296 -41.15 -17.99 -6.05
CA GLN A 296 -40.03 -18.41 -5.21
C GLN A 296 -39.92 -17.49 -3.98
N GLY A 297 -40.02 -18.05 -2.78
CA GLY A 297 -39.91 -17.29 -1.52
C GLY A 297 -41.04 -16.29 -1.25
N ALA A 298 -42.10 -16.26 -2.06
CA ALA A 298 -43.21 -15.32 -1.92
C ALA A 298 -44.50 -16.04 -1.50
N PRO A 299 -45.32 -15.45 -0.60
CA PRO A 299 -46.62 -16.00 -0.25
C PRO A 299 -47.60 -15.92 -1.44
N ILE A 300 -48.57 -16.82 -1.48
CA ILE A 300 -49.61 -16.83 -2.51
C ILE A 300 -50.63 -15.72 -2.20
N PRO A 301 -50.78 -14.70 -3.06
CA PRO A 301 -51.79 -13.66 -2.91
C PRO A 301 -53.22 -14.24 -2.91
N PRO A 302 -54.17 -13.58 -2.24
CA PRO A 302 -55.57 -14.00 -2.25
C PRO A 302 -56.15 -13.94 -3.67
N ARG A 303 -57.12 -14.83 -3.95
CA ARG A 303 -57.89 -14.80 -5.21
C ARG A 303 -58.67 -13.49 -5.29
N ALA A 304 -58.44 -12.70 -6.34
CA ALA A 304 -59.21 -11.49 -6.60
C ALA A 304 -60.68 -11.84 -6.90
N ALA A 305 -61.62 -11.03 -6.41
CA ALA A 305 -63.02 -11.09 -6.85
C ALA A 305 -63.08 -10.77 -8.36
N MET A 306 -63.75 -11.62 -9.15
CA MET A 306 -64.08 -11.27 -10.54
C MET A 306 -64.85 -9.94 -10.52
N ARG A 307 -64.34 -8.93 -11.21
CA ARG A 307 -65.09 -7.71 -11.54
C ARG A 307 -66.09 -8.02 -12.65
#